data_AF-A0A949UPW4-F1
#
_entry.id   AF-A0A949UPW4-F1
#
_cell.length_a   1.000
_cell.length_b   1.000
_cell.length_c   1.000
_cell.angle_alpha   90.00
_cell.angle_beta   90.00
_cell.angle_gamma   90.00
#
_symmetry.space_group_name_H-M   'P 1'
#
loop_
_entity.id
_entity.type
_entity.pdbx_description
1 polymer ?
#
loop_
_entity_poly.entity_id
_entity_poly.type
_entity_poly.pdbx_seq_one_letter_code
_entity_poly.pdbx_strand_id
1 'polypeptide(L)' 'RDRKRVSLHKSFAAKATEERLELLNFGKNKKIGVEIIDLYNEEHIGNGTKVIVSIPILKH' A
#
# COMPACT_ATOMS: atom_id res chain seq x y z
N ARG A 1 -4.49 27.08 -19.77
CA ARG A 1 -5.24 26.13 -18.91
C ARG A 1 -4.35 24.91 -18.71
N ASP A 2 -3.41 25.01 -17.78
CA ASP A 2 -2.43 23.94 -17.54
C ASP A 2 -3.11 22.76 -16.85
N ARG A 3 -3.20 21.64 -17.56
CA ARG A 3 -3.57 20.35 -16.96
C ARG A 3 -2.40 19.95 -16.07
N LYS A 4 -2.50 20.22 -14.76
CA LYS A 4 -1.60 19.64 -13.75
C LYS A 4 -1.54 18.13 -14.00
N ARG A 5 -0.43 17.66 -14.56
CA ARG A 5 -0.10 16.22 -14.55
C ARG A 5 0.01 15.85 -13.08
N VAL A 6 -1.02 15.20 -12.54
CA VAL A 6 -0.95 14.55 -11.23
C VAL A 6 0.00 13.39 -11.42
N SER A 7 1.29 13.67 -11.24
CA SER A 7 2.33 12.67 -11.18
C SER A 7 2.03 11.84 -9.93
N LEU A 8 1.41 10.68 -10.10
CA LEU A 8 1.38 9.58 -9.11
C LEU A 8 2.81 9.05 -8.93
N HIS A 9 3.73 9.91 -8.52
CA HIS A 9 5.08 9.48 -8.15
C HIS A 9 4.89 8.69 -6.84
N LYS A 10 4.74 7.36 -6.95
CA LYS A 10 4.99 6.49 -5.82
C LYS A 10 6.39 6.86 -5.33
N SER A 11 6.52 7.22 -4.06
CA SER A 11 7.82 7.62 -3.53
C SER A 11 8.82 6.48 -3.73
N PHE A 12 10.08 6.81 -3.99
CA PHE A 12 11.12 5.78 -4.14
C PHE A 12 11.16 4.83 -2.93
N ALA A 13 10.98 5.39 -1.73
CA ALA A 13 10.90 4.63 -0.49
C ALA A 13 9.70 3.66 -0.44
N ALA A 14 8.51 4.08 -0.91
CA ALA A 14 7.34 3.21 -0.97
C ALA A 14 7.59 2.03 -1.93
N LYS A 15 8.14 2.31 -3.12
CA LYS A 15 8.48 1.26 -4.10
C LYS A 15 9.51 0.28 -3.57
N ALA A 16 10.61 0.77 -2.97
CA ALA A 16 11.63 -0.10 -2.38
C ALA A 16 11.08 -0.96 -1.22
N THR A 17 10.07 -0.48 -0.52
CA THR A 17 9.41 -1.23 0.57
C THR A 17 8.46 -2.29 0.02
N GLU A 18 7.73 -1.98 -1.05
CA GLU A 18 6.90 -2.94 -1.80
C GLU A 18 7.76 -4.10 -2.33
N GLU A 19 8.90 -3.79 -2.97
CA GLU A 19 9.87 -4.79 -3.44
C GLU A 19 10.46 -5.63 -2.30
N ARG A 20 10.81 -5.00 -1.16
CA ARG A 20 11.29 -5.72 0.02
C ARG A 20 10.24 -6.69 0.56
N LEU A 21 8.96 -6.28 0.58
CA LEU A 21 7.85 -7.12 1.03
C LEU A 21 7.68 -8.34 0.12
N GLU A 22 7.80 -8.17 -1.20
CA GLU A 22 7.77 -9.27 -2.16
C GLU A 22 8.90 -10.27 -1.92
N LEU A 23 10.12 -9.80 -1.68
CA LEU A 23 11.26 -10.65 -1.34
C LEU A 23 11.03 -11.43 -0.03
N LEU A 24 10.47 -10.80 0.99
CA LEU A 24 10.13 -11.47 2.26
C LEU A 24 9.06 -12.55 2.11
N ASN A 25 8.18 -12.39 1.11
CA ASN A 25 7.12 -13.33 0.76
C ASN A 25 7.59 -14.45 -0.17
N PHE A 26 8.79 -14.33 -0.74
CA PHE A 26 9.34 -15.33 -1.63
C PHE A 26 9.49 -16.68 -0.90
N GLY A 27 8.96 -17.75 -1.49
CA GLY A 27 9.01 -19.10 -0.93
C GLY A 27 8.13 -19.34 0.30
N LYS A 28 7.30 -18.37 0.73
CA LYS A 28 6.38 -18.55 1.87
C LYS A 28 4.96 -18.87 1.41
N ASN A 29 4.36 -19.91 2.01
CA ASN A 29 2.95 -20.26 1.78
C ASN A 29 1.99 -19.21 2.36
N LYS A 30 2.35 -18.58 3.48
CA LYS A 30 1.61 -17.47 4.08
C LYS A 30 2.37 -16.16 3.87
N LYS A 31 1.79 -15.26 3.10
CA LYS A 31 2.39 -13.98 2.72
C LYS A 31 1.98 -12.87 3.67
N ILE A 32 2.90 -11.95 3.91
CA ILE A 32 2.67 -10.66 4.55
C ILE A 32 2.04 -9.74 3.49
N GLY A 33 0.91 -9.12 3.80
CA GLY A 33 0.18 -8.23 2.89
C GLY A 33 0.07 -6.81 3.44
N VAL A 34 0.00 -5.84 2.54
CA VAL A 34 -0.31 -4.44 2.86
C VAL A 34 -1.35 -3.93 1.86
N GLU A 35 -2.43 -3.34 2.36
CA GLU A 35 -3.46 -2.69 1.56
C GLU A 35 -3.60 -1.23 2.00
N ILE A 36 -3.67 -0.33 1.04
CA ILE A 36 -3.82 1.11 1.25
C ILE A 36 -5.11 1.53 0.55
N ILE A 37 -6.07 2.03 1.32
CA ILE A 37 -7.41 2.41 0.86
C ILE A 37 -7.61 3.88 1.18
N ASP A 38 -7.75 4.71 0.16
CA ASP A 38 -8.12 6.11 0.34
C ASP A 38 -9.61 6.22 0.71
N LEU A 39 -9.90 6.98 1.76
CA LEU A 39 -11.25 7.18 2.27
C LEU A 39 -11.81 8.49 1.72
N TYR A 40 -13.06 8.45 1.25
CA TYR A 40 -13.79 9.61 0.76
C TYR A 40 -15.12 9.74 1.51
N ASN A 41 -15.59 10.97 1.72
CA ASN A 41 -16.93 11.22 2.26
C ASN A 41 -18.00 11.12 1.14
N GLU A 42 -19.27 11.34 1.50
CA GLU A 42 -20.41 11.30 0.54
C GLU A 42 -20.26 12.32 -0.60
N GLU A 43 -19.58 13.44 -0.34
CA GLU A 43 -19.25 14.49 -1.30
C GLU A 43 -17.98 14.21 -2.12
N HIS A 44 -17.40 13.01 -2.02
CA HIS A 44 -16.16 12.58 -2.67
C HIS A 44 -14.92 13.39 -2.28
N ILE A 45 -14.95 14.01 -1.10
CA ILE A 45 -13.81 14.72 -0.50
C ILE A 45 -12.99 13.71 0.31
N GLY A 46 -11.66 13.73 0.13
CA GLY A 46 -10.74 12.84 0.85
C GLY A 46 -10.81 13.06 2.36
N ASN A 47 -11.10 12.00 3.11
CA ASN A 47 -11.26 11.98 4.57
C ASN A 47 -10.17 11.13 5.27
N GLY A 48 -9.05 10.89 4.56
CA GLY A 48 -7.89 10.17 5.08
C GLY A 48 -7.58 8.89 4.31
N THR A 49 -6.66 8.09 4.85
CA THR A 49 -6.20 6.83 4.25
C THR A 49 -6.24 5.74 5.30
N LYS A 50 -6.86 4.62 4.98
CA LYS A 50 -6.87 3.39 5.78
C LYS A 50 -5.76 2.47 5.30
N VAL A 51 -4.88 2.07 6.21
CA VAL A 51 -3.79 1.12 5.94
C VAL A 51 -4.07 -0.17 6.69
N ILE A 52 -4.11 -1.29 5.98
CA ILE A 52 -4.32 -2.63 6.54
C ILE A 52 -3.03 -3.42 6.36
N VAL A 53 -2.50 -3.98 7.46
CA VAL A 53 -1.28 -4.81 7.45
C VAL A 53 -1.63 -6.22 7.92
N SER A 54 -1.35 -7.20 7.08
CA SER A 54 -1.66 -8.61 7.33
C SER A 54 -0.37 -9.36 7.62
N ILE A 55 -0.18 -9.80 8.87
CA ILE A 55 1.01 -10.55 9.31
C ILE A 55 0.58 -11.95 9.75
N PRO A 56 1.03 -13.02 9.07
CA PRO A 56 0.69 -14.38 9.44
C PRO A 56 1.43 -14.82 10.71
N ILE A 57 0.72 -15.38 11.68
CA ILE A 57 1.32 -16.00 12.86
C ILE A 57 1.79 -17.41 12.49
N LEU A 58 3.08 -17.67 12.65
CA LEU A 58 3.66 -19.01 12.54
C LEU A 58 3.56 -19.65 13.94
N LYS A 59 2.80 -20.74 14.07
CA LYS A 59 2.85 -21.59 15.26
C LYS A 59 3.97 -22.59 15.04
N HIS A 60 4.88 -22.67 16.02
CA HIS A 60 5.89 -23.72 16.12
C HIS A 60 5.25 -25.07 16.42
#